data_AF-A0A2M8CXB4-F1
#
_entry.id   AF-A0A2M8CXB4-F1
#
_cell.length_a   1.000
_cell.length_b   1.000
_cell.length_c   1.000
_cell.angle_alpha   90.00
_cell.angle_beta   90.00
_cell.angle_gamma   90.00
#
_symmetry.space_group_name_H-M   'P 1'
#
loop_
_entity.id
_entity.type
_entity.pdbx_description
1 polymer ?
#
loop_
_entity_poly.entity_id
_entity_poly.type
_entity_poly.pdbx_seq_one_letter_code
_entity_poly.pdbx_strand_id
1 'polypeptide(L)'
;MTKLSELSPEESSLLAGLLYRAGIWLSYADDEHGETDDIREMKALEHIIESLAKLGDRSDFVREIAQETVSRRKDWPLWVQQSFDILPDCEVALALLQKKVNSRERKDYCYMLVHVAETVAAAYGEFGMEAENENILSGFLGKISDKLKGNTQKIDFMNISPAEQDAVENLRNALRMDE
;
A
#
# COMPACT_ATOMS: atom_id res chain seq x y z
N MET A 1 -3.76 -21.50 -3.51
CA MET A 1 -3.06 -20.24 -3.21
C MET A 1 -2.04 -20.05 -4.29
N THR A 2 -2.09 -18.93 -4.98
CA THR A 2 -1.11 -18.59 -6.02
C THR A 2 0.14 -18.07 -5.34
N LYS A 3 1.31 -18.57 -5.73
CA LYS A 3 2.60 -18.06 -5.25
C LYS A 3 3.12 -16.98 -6.19
N LEU A 4 3.83 -16.00 -5.65
CA LEU A 4 4.51 -14.97 -6.44
C LEU A 4 5.51 -15.58 -7.43
N SER A 5 6.11 -16.73 -7.09
CA SER A 5 7.00 -17.50 -7.97
C SER A 5 6.34 -18.03 -9.25
N GLU A 6 5.01 -18.00 -9.35
CA GLU A 6 4.25 -18.41 -10.53
C GLU A 6 4.03 -17.24 -11.52
N LEU A 7 4.39 -16.01 -11.11
CA LEU A 7 4.37 -14.82 -11.96
C LEU A 7 5.71 -14.64 -12.68
N SER A 8 5.68 -13.96 -13.83
CA SER A 8 6.92 -13.55 -14.49
C SER A 8 7.69 -12.51 -13.66
N PRO A 9 9.01 -12.34 -13.90
CA PRO A 9 9.79 -11.30 -13.23
C PRO A 9 9.20 -9.89 -13.40
N GLU A 10 8.64 -9.59 -14.57
CA GLU A 10 7.99 -8.31 -14.89
C GLU A 10 6.66 -8.16 -14.15
N GLU A 11 5.84 -9.21 -14.13
CA GLU A 11 4.58 -9.26 -13.40
C GLU A 11 4.81 -9.05 -11.89
N SER A 12 5.78 -9.76 -11.31
CA SER A 12 6.18 -9.60 -9.91
C SER A 12 6.74 -8.19 -9.63
N SER A 13 7.56 -7.67 -10.54
CA SER A 13 8.10 -6.31 -10.44
C SER A 13 7.01 -5.24 -10.45
N LEU A 14 5.99 -5.40 -11.29
CA LEU A 14 4.85 -4.48 -11.34
C LEU A 14 4.11 -4.48 -9.99
N LEU A 15 3.79 -5.66 -9.47
CA LEU A 15 3.02 -5.79 -8.23
C LEU A 15 3.76 -5.27 -7.01
N ALA A 16 5.06 -5.60 -6.89
CA ALA A 16 5.92 -5.12 -5.82
C ALA A 16 6.18 -3.61 -5.93
N GLY A 17 6.44 -3.12 -7.14
CA GLY A 17 6.64 -1.70 -7.39
C GLY A 17 5.38 -0.88 -7.09
N LEU A 18 4.20 -1.36 -7.47
CA LEU A 18 2.92 -0.70 -7.17
C LEU A 18 2.66 -0.55 -5.68
N LEU A 19 3.06 -1.54 -4.86
CA LEU A 19 2.92 -1.44 -3.42
C LEU A 19 3.65 -0.23 -2.85
N TYR A 20 4.90 -0.05 -3.25
CA TYR A 20 5.68 1.12 -2.84
C TYR A 20 5.15 2.41 -3.45
N ARG A 21 4.89 2.41 -4.77
CA ARG A 21 4.45 3.60 -5.51
C ARG A 21 3.08 4.13 -5.08
N ALA A 22 2.19 3.28 -4.58
CA ALA A 22 0.90 3.71 -4.04
C ALA A 22 1.05 4.68 -2.85
N GLY A 23 2.00 4.41 -1.96
CA GLY A 23 2.33 5.31 -0.86
C GLY A 23 2.90 6.63 -1.36
N ILE A 24 3.89 6.57 -2.25
CA ILE A 24 4.56 7.76 -2.80
C ILE A 24 3.60 8.64 -3.61
N TRP A 25 2.77 8.03 -4.45
CA TRP A 25 1.79 8.77 -5.24
C TRP A 25 0.81 9.51 -4.35
N LEU A 26 0.39 8.90 -3.24
CA LEU A 26 -0.51 9.56 -2.31
C LEU A 26 0.18 10.68 -1.52
N SER A 27 1.43 10.49 -1.06
CA SER A 27 2.18 11.60 -0.43
C SER A 27 2.30 12.82 -1.34
N TYR A 28 2.36 12.62 -2.66
CA TYR A 28 2.38 13.73 -3.63
C TYR A 28 1.00 14.24 -4.05
N ALA A 29 -0.09 13.68 -3.55
CA ALA A 29 -1.43 14.16 -3.84
C ALA A 29 -1.70 15.53 -3.17
N ASP A 30 -0.97 15.85 -2.09
CA ASP A 30 -1.03 17.13 -1.39
C ASP A 30 0.36 17.79 -1.35
N ASP A 31 0.69 18.53 -2.40
CA ASP A 31 2.00 19.20 -2.60
C ASP A 31 2.15 20.50 -1.76
N GLU A 32 1.29 20.73 -0.76
CA GLU A 32 1.35 21.93 0.07
C GLU A 32 2.34 21.82 1.25
N HIS A 33 3.02 20.69 1.41
CA HIS A 33 3.71 20.33 2.66
C HIS A 33 5.25 20.24 2.50
N GLY A 34 5.99 20.57 3.56
CA GLY A 34 7.43 20.81 3.50
C GLY A 34 8.30 19.58 3.82
N GLU A 35 9.61 19.67 3.63
CA GLU A 35 10.60 18.57 3.71
C GLU A 35 10.54 17.67 4.99
N THR A 36 9.99 18.16 6.10
CA THR A 36 9.88 17.36 7.35
C THR A 36 8.78 16.31 7.26
N ASP A 37 7.75 16.59 6.48
CA ASP A 37 6.57 15.75 6.33
C ASP A 37 6.88 14.59 5.38
N ASP A 38 7.59 14.87 4.28
CA ASP A 38 8.17 13.86 3.38
C ASP A 38 8.97 12.79 4.14
N ILE A 39 9.80 13.19 5.12
CA ILE A 39 10.61 12.24 5.89
C ILE A 39 9.74 11.31 6.73
N ARG A 40 8.62 11.80 7.29
CA ARG A 40 7.72 11.00 8.12
C ARG A 40 6.92 10.02 7.27
N GLU A 41 6.39 10.48 6.16
CA GLU A 41 5.64 9.69 5.18
C GLU A 41 6.50 8.56 4.63
N MET A 42 7.74 8.86 4.26
CA MET A 42 8.70 7.85 3.77
C MET A 42 9.04 6.81 4.84
N LYS A 43 9.20 7.22 6.10
CA LYS A 43 9.42 6.29 7.22
C LYS A 43 8.19 5.42 7.47
N ALA A 44 6.99 5.99 7.41
CA ALA A 44 5.74 5.26 7.56
C ALA A 44 5.56 4.23 6.43
N LEU A 45 5.86 4.61 5.19
CA LEU A 45 5.84 3.74 4.01
C LEU A 45 6.81 2.56 4.16
N GLU A 46 8.05 2.82 4.56
CA GLU A 46 9.03 1.76 4.80
C GLU A 46 8.55 0.80 5.90
N HIS A 47 8.09 1.35 7.02
CA HIS A 47 7.65 0.55 8.17
C HIS A 47 6.43 -0.31 7.86
N ILE A 48 5.42 0.23 7.15
CA ILE A 48 4.22 -0.53 6.82
C ILE A 48 4.55 -1.68 5.87
N ILE A 49 5.39 -1.45 4.85
CA ILE A 49 5.81 -2.49 3.91
C ILE A 49 6.61 -3.58 4.61
N GLU A 50 7.57 -3.22 5.48
CA GLU A 50 8.33 -4.20 6.26
C GLU A 50 7.44 -5.03 7.19
N SER A 51 6.42 -4.40 7.76
CA SER A 51 5.51 -5.06 8.68
C SER A 51 4.55 -6.00 7.95
N LEU A 52 4.09 -5.61 6.75
CA LEU A 52 3.34 -6.47 5.84
C LEU A 52 4.16 -7.71 5.46
N ALA A 53 5.45 -7.56 5.21
CA ALA A 53 6.37 -8.66 4.89
C ALA A 53 6.53 -9.67 6.05
N LYS A 54 6.17 -9.28 7.28
CA LYS A 54 6.24 -10.08 8.50
C LYS A 54 4.87 -10.66 8.94
N LEU A 55 3.78 -10.38 8.21
CA LEU A 55 2.44 -10.88 8.57
C LEU A 55 2.35 -12.44 8.56
N GLY A 56 1.49 -12.99 9.41
CA GLY A 56 1.31 -14.45 9.55
C GLY A 56 0.30 -15.09 8.56
N ASP A 57 0.61 -16.35 8.21
CA ASP A 57 -0.12 -17.51 7.62
C ASP A 57 -1.42 -17.44 6.78
N ARG A 58 -2.09 -16.31 6.53
CA ARG A 58 -3.33 -16.35 5.71
C ARG A 58 -3.38 -15.47 4.46
N SER A 59 -2.47 -14.51 4.33
CA SER A 59 -2.31 -13.74 3.09
C SER A 59 -0.91 -13.94 2.54
N ASP A 60 -0.60 -15.20 2.20
CA ASP A 60 0.72 -15.59 1.67
C ASP A 60 1.08 -14.76 0.45
N PHE A 61 0.11 -14.48 -0.44
CA PHE A 61 0.34 -13.70 -1.65
C PHE A 61 0.71 -12.23 -1.36
N VAL A 62 -0.03 -11.54 -0.50
CA VAL A 62 0.28 -10.14 -0.13
C VAL A 62 1.61 -10.06 0.63
N ARG A 63 1.86 -11.02 1.53
CA ARG A 63 3.13 -11.11 2.24
C ARG A 63 4.29 -11.33 1.28
N GLU A 64 4.16 -12.22 0.31
CA GLU A 64 5.18 -12.48 -0.71
C GLU A 64 5.45 -11.23 -1.55
N ILE A 65 4.43 -10.47 -1.94
CA ILE A 65 4.61 -9.18 -2.62
C ILE A 65 5.34 -8.18 -1.72
N ALA A 66 4.96 -8.07 -0.45
CA ALA A 66 5.63 -7.17 0.49
C ALA A 66 7.11 -7.58 0.70
N GLN A 67 7.39 -8.87 0.82
CA GLN A 67 8.75 -9.41 0.91
C GLN A 67 9.57 -9.09 -0.35
N GLU A 68 8.96 -9.23 -1.53
CA GLU A 68 9.61 -8.84 -2.79
C GLU A 68 9.83 -7.33 -2.89
N THR A 69 8.90 -6.52 -2.37
CA THR A 69 9.03 -5.07 -2.31
C THR A 69 10.22 -4.68 -1.43
N VAL A 70 10.37 -5.32 -0.26
CA VAL A 70 11.53 -5.12 0.64
C VAL A 70 12.83 -5.63 0.00
N SER A 71 12.81 -6.80 -0.67
CA SER A 71 14.01 -7.37 -1.32
C SER A 71 14.57 -6.47 -2.41
N ARG A 72 13.70 -5.66 -3.03
CA ARG A 72 14.00 -4.67 -4.07
C ARG A 72 14.18 -3.25 -3.55
N ARG A 73 14.58 -3.06 -2.28
CA ARG A 73 14.85 -1.72 -1.72
C ARG A 73 15.76 -0.84 -2.58
N LYS A 74 16.73 -1.45 -3.27
CA LYS A 74 17.63 -0.74 -4.21
C LYS A 74 16.91 -0.08 -5.40
N ASP A 75 15.71 -0.57 -5.76
CA ASP A 75 14.90 -0.09 -6.88
C ASP A 75 13.94 1.03 -6.45
N TRP A 76 13.75 1.25 -5.14
CA TRP A 76 12.83 2.26 -4.61
C TRP A 76 13.09 3.67 -5.15
N PRO A 77 14.35 4.16 -5.26
CA PRO A 77 14.60 5.48 -5.85
C PRO A 77 14.11 5.63 -7.29
N LEU A 78 14.16 4.54 -8.07
CA LEU A 78 13.61 4.52 -9.42
C LEU A 78 12.07 4.52 -9.38
N TRP A 79 11.48 3.76 -8.46
CA TRP A 79 10.03 3.71 -8.30
C TRP A 79 9.43 5.04 -7.87
N VAL A 80 10.12 5.84 -7.04
CA VAL A 80 9.71 7.22 -6.74
C VAL A 80 9.57 8.03 -8.04
N GLN A 81 10.52 7.94 -8.95
CA GLN A 81 10.48 8.65 -10.25
C GLN A 81 9.36 8.14 -11.18
N GLN A 82 8.79 6.98 -10.89
CA GLN A 82 7.72 6.33 -11.67
C GLN A 82 6.37 6.37 -10.93
N SER A 83 6.25 7.19 -9.88
CA SER A 83 5.06 7.29 -9.04
C SER A 83 4.07 8.37 -9.48
N PHE A 84 4.39 9.21 -10.47
CA PHE A 84 3.54 10.34 -10.87
C PHE A 84 2.16 9.94 -11.42
N ASP A 85 2.07 8.75 -12.05
CA ASP A 85 0.81 8.23 -12.56
C ASP A 85 0.79 6.71 -12.42
N ILE A 86 0.18 6.23 -11.33
CA ILE A 86 0.10 4.80 -10.99
C ILE A 86 -1.23 4.16 -11.38
N LEU A 87 -2.26 4.95 -11.70
CA LEU A 87 -3.61 4.43 -11.90
C LEU A 87 -3.71 3.49 -13.11
N PRO A 88 -3.07 3.77 -14.27
CA PRO A 88 -3.01 2.83 -15.38
C PRO A 88 -2.31 1.51 -14.99
N ASP A 89 -1.24 1.59 -14.19
CA ASP A 89 -0.53 0.41 -13.71
C ASP A 89 -1.40 -0.41 -12.75
N CYS A 90 -2.24 0.22 -11.92
CA CYS A 90 -3.22 -0.45 -11.08
C CYS A 90 -4.24 -1.24 -11.92
N GLU A 91 -4.72 -0.69 -13.04
CA GLU A 91 -5.63 -1.41 -13.94
C GLU A 91 -4.94 -2.62 -14.60
N VAL A 92 -3.68 -2.46 -15.03
CA VAL A 92 -2.87 -3.55 -15.59
C VAL A 92 -2.66 -4.65 -14.55
N ALA A 93 -2.31 -4.28 -13.32
CA ALA A 93 -2.16 -5.23 -12.22
C ALA A 93 -3.46 -5.96 -11.91
N LEU A 94 -4.60 -5.26 -11.91
CA LEU A 94 -5.91 -5.88 -11.67
C LEU A 94 -6.26 -6.91 -12.77
N ALA A 95 -6.05 -6.55 -14.04
CA ALA A 95 -6.30 -7.44 -15.18
C ALA A 95 -5.39 -8.68 -15.16
N LEU A 96 -4.15 -8.53 -14.70
CA LEU A 96 -3.19 -9.61 -14.49
C LEU A 96 -3.67 -10.54 -13.35
N LEU A 97 -3.98 -9.98 -12.19
CA LEU A 97 -4.40 -10.74 -11.02
C LEU A 97 -5.70 -11.49 -11.28
N GLN A 98 -6.65 -10.90 -12.01
CA GLN A 98 -7.90 -11.56 -12.38
C GLN A 98 -7.70 -12.87 -13.16
N LYS A 99 -6.58 -13.03 -13.88
CA LYS A 99 -6.27 -14.24 -14.66
C LYS A 99 -5.45 -15.27 -13.88
N LYS A 100 -4.76 -14.86 -12.81
CA LYS A 100 -3.67 -15.62 -12.18
C LYS A 100 -3.93 -15.99 -10.73
N VAL A 101 -4.70 -15.18 -10.01
CA VAL A 101 -4.97 -15.38 -8.57
C VAL A 101 -6.47 -15.53 -8.32
N ASN A 102 -6.81 -16.10 -7.17
CA ASN A 102 -8.22 -16.21 -6.81
C ASN A 102 -8.81 -14.84 -6.40
N SER A 103 -10.13 -14.73 -6.41
CA SER A 103 -10.83 -13.47 -6.13
C SER A 103 -10.53 -12.88 -4.75
N ARG A 104 -10.20 -13.72 -3.76
CA ARG A 104 -9.83 -13.28 -2.42
C ARG A 104 -8.43 -12.66 -2.41
N GLU A 105 -7.42 -13.36 -2.95
CA GLU A 105 -6.04 -12.85 -3.06
C GLU A 105 -5.98 -11.53 -3.83
N ARG A 106 -6.78 -11.41 -4.90
CA ARG A 106 -6.92 -10.15 -5.64
C ARG A 106 -7.47 -9.03 -4.76
N LYS A 107 -8.57 -9.28 -4.05
CA LYS A 107 -9.17 -8.28 -3.14
C LYS A 107 -8.20 -7.89 -2.04
N ASP A 108 -7.53 -8.87 -1.44
CA ASP A 108 -6.52 -8.66 -0.39
C ASP A 108 -5.37 -7.77 -0.90
N TYR A 109 -4.91 -7.96 -2.14
CA TYR A 109 -3.93 -7.09 -2.77
C TYR A 109 -4.44 -5.65 -2.98
N CYS A 110 -5.64 -5.48 -3.56
CA CYS A 110 -6.24 -4.16 -3.77
C CYS A 110 -6.42 -3.39 -2.45
N TYR A 111 -6.94 -4.06 -1.42
CA TYR A 111 -7.07 -3.48 -0.08
C TYR A 111 -5.74 -3.05 0.49
N MET A 112 -4.70 -3.84 0.26
CA MET A 112 -3.38 -3.57 0.79
C MET A 112 -2.71 -2.37 0.09
N LEU A 113 -2.90 -2.19 -1.23
CA LEU A 113 -2.45 -0.98 -1.94
C LEU A 113 -3.09 0.29 -1.35
N VAL A 114 -4.42 0.29 -1.22
CA VAL A 114 -5.15 1.44 -0.65
C VAL A 114 -4.74 1.70 0.79
N HIS A 115 -4.58 0.64 1.58
CA HIS A 115 -4.22 0.78 2.99
C HIS A 115 -2.81 1.37 3.16
N VAL A 116 -1.85 0.94 2.34
CA VAL A 116 -0.50 1.54 2.36
C VAL A 116 -0.58 3.01 2.01
N ALA A 117 -1.33 3.38 0.97
CA ALA A 117 -1.54 4.77 0.60
C ALA A 117 -2.13 5.56 1.79
N GLU A 118 -3.28 5.15 2.32
CA GLU A 118 -3.95 5.82 3.45
C GLU A 118 -3.07 5.92 4.72
N THR A 119 -2.22 4.92 4.98
CA THR A 119 -1.28 4.94 6.12
C THR A 119 -0.20 6.01 5.92
N VAL A 120 0.24 6.23 4.69
CA VAL A 120 1.21 7.30 4.36
C VAL A 120 0.56 8.66 4.52
N ALA A 121 -0.62 8.90 3.94
CA ALA A 121 -1.34 10.17 4.11
C ALA A 121 -1.63 10.49 5.59
N ALA A 122 -2.10 9.49 6.36
CA ALA A 122 -2.31 9.69 7.80
C ALA A 122 -1.02 9.96 8.58
N ALA A 123 0.15 9.65 8.01
CA ALA A 123 1.42 9.84 8.69
C ALA A 123 1.79 11.32 8.89
N TYR A 124 1.26 12.19 8.02
CA TYR A 124 1.39 13.63 8.11
C TYR A 124 0.87 14.18 9.46
N GLY A 125 -0.37 13.83 9.81
CA GLY A 125 -1.06 14.40 10.98
C GLY A 125 -0.79 13.70 12.32
N GLU A 126 -0.39 12.42 12.31
CA GLU A 126 -0.31 11.60 13.53
C GLU A 126 1.12 11.32 14.03
N PHE A 127 2.17 11.55 13.23
CA PHE A 127 3.53 11.07 13.58
C PHE A 127 4.39 12.10 14.35
N GLY A 128 3.73 13.07 14.98
CA GLY A 128 4.36 14.08 15.84
C GLY A 128 4.74 13.52 17.21
N MET A 129 5.97 13.00 17.32
CA MET A 129 6.72 12.56 18.51
C MET A 129 6.93 11.04 18.66
N GLU A 130 8.21 10.66 18.74
CA GLU A 130 8.68 9.27 18.89
C GLU A 130 8.06 8.59 20.13
N ALA A 131 7.74 7.30 19.99
CA ALA A 131 7.03 6.37 20.88
C ALA A 131 5.51 6.18 20.66
N GLU A 132 4.75 7.18 20.19
CA GLU A 132 3.33 6.98 19.82
C GLU A 132 3.16 6.31 18.44
N ASN A 133 4.13 6.52 17.55
CA ASN A 133 4.10 6.08 16.15
C ASN A 133 4.07 4.55 15.98
N GLU A 134 4.75 3.78 16.84
CA GLU A 134 4.70 2.31 16.80
C GLU A 134 3.33 1.76 17.20
N ASN A 135 2.63 2.42 18.13
CA ASN A 135 1.28 2.04 18.55
C ASN A 135 0.24 2.33 17.45
N ILE A 136 0.42 3.43 16.72
CA ILE A 136 -0.42 3.80 15.58
C ILE A 136 -0.23 2.81 14.42
N LEU A 137 1.02 2.55 14.03
CA LEU A 137 1.37 1.59 12.97
C LEU A 137 0.97 0.16 13.32
N SER A 138 1.18 -0.28 14.57
CA SER A 138 0.69 -1.59 15.02
C SER A 138 -0.83 -1.67 15.05
N GLY A 139 -1.53 -0.57 15.38
CA GLY A 139 -2.97 -0.44 15.22
C GLY A 139 -3.40 -0.60 13.76
N PHE A 140 -2.68 0.03 12.81
CA PHE A 140 -2.92 -0.13 11.38
C PHE A 140 -2.68 -1.57 10.91
N LEU A 141 -1.60 -2.20 11.33
CA LEU A 141 -1.31 -3.60 11.02
C LEU A 141 -2.34 -4.56 11.62
N GLY A 142 -2.83 -4.28 12.82
CA GLY A 142 -3.94 -5.00 13.44
C GLY A 142 -5.20 -4.94 12.58
N LYS A 143 -5.55 -3.74 12.09
CA LYS A 143 -6.69 -3.53 11.19
C LYS A 143 -6.51 -4.24 9.84
N ILE A 144 -5.32 -4.24 9.26
CA ILE A 144 -5.00 -5.01 8.04
C ILE A 144 -5.19 -6.50 8.30
N SER A 145 -4.60 -7.00 9.40
CA SER A 145 -4.71 -8.40 9.80
C SER A 145 -6.18 -8.80 9.96
N ASP A 146 -6.99 -7.96 10.61
CA ASP A 146 -8.41 -8.24 10.84
C ASP A 146 -9.25 -8.16 9.57
N LYS A 147 -8.94 -7.25 8.65
CA LYS A 147 -9.61 -7.14 7.35
C LYS A 147 -9.25 -8.32 6.43
N LEU A 148 -7.99 -8.76 6.42
CA LEU A 148 -7.56 -9.99 5.74
C LEU A 148 -8.19 -11.26 6.36
N LYS A 149 -8.57 -11.21 7.64
CA LYS A 149 -9.38 -12.24 8.30
C LYS A 149 -10.88 -12.16 7.95
N GLY A 150 -11.31 -11.14 7.20
CA GLY A 150 -12.70 -10.95 6.77
C GLY A 150 -13.53 -10.06 7.72
N ASN A 151 -12.91 -9.34 8.64
CA ASN A 151 -13.60 -8.44 9.57
C ASN A 151 -13.66 -7.03 8.95
N THR A 152 -14.86 -6.58 8.59
CA THR A 152 -15.11 -5.33 7.86
C THR A 152 -15.34 -4.14 8.79
N GLN A 153 -14.30 -3.73 9.52
CA GLN A 153 -14.31 -2.39 10.13
C GLN A 153 -13.85 -1.35 9.10
N LYS A 154 -14.64 -0.29 8.96
CA LYS A 154 -14.28 0.92 8.22
C LYS A 154 -13.12 1.57 8.99
N ILE A 155 -12.00 1.79 8.31
CA ILE A 155 -10.86 2.47 8.91
C ILE A 155 -11.13 3.96 8.76
N ASP A 156 -11.42 4.63 9.87
CA ASP A 156 -11.59 6.08 9.91
C ASP A 156 -10.21 6.69 10.11
N PHE A 157 -9.69 7.35 9.08
CA PHE A 157 -8.44 8.09 9.15
C PHE A 157 -8.80 9.52 9.52
N MET A 158 -8.39 9.97 10.70
CA MET A 158 -8.83 11.28 11.22
C MET A 158 -8.07 12.46 10.58
N ASN A 159 -7.07 12.22 9.71
CA ASN A 159 -6.10 13.23 9.28
C ASN A 159 -5.70 13.15 7.79
N ILE A 160 -6.60 12.71 6.90
CA ILE A 160 -6.35 12.73 5.44
C ILE A 160 -6.98 14.00 4.84
N SER A 161 -6.20 14.77 4.08
CA SER A 161 -6.65 16.02 3.45
C SER A 161 -7.70 15.77 2.36
N PRO A 162 -8.49 16.78 1.94
CA PRO A 162 -9.44 16.59 0.84
C PRO A 162 -8.78 16.12 -0.47
N ALA A 163 -7.58 16.61 -0.80
CA ALA A 163 -6.86 16.20 -2.01
C ALA A 163 -6.40 14.75 -1.93
N GLU A 164 -5.91 14.32 -0.77
CA GLU A 164 -5.55 12.92 -0.51
C GLU A 164 -6.79 12.01 -0.49
N GLN A 165 -7.94 12.48 0.02
CA GLN A 165 -9.19 11.73 -0.03
C GLN A 165 -9.64 11.48 -1.48
N ASP A 166 -9.59 12.51 -2.33
CA ASP A 166 -9.89 12.39 -3.75
C ASP A 166 -8.92 11.41 -4.43
N ALA A 167 -7.64 11.46 -4.08
CA ALA A 167 -6.63 10.53 -4.60
C ALA A 167 -6.87 9.08 -4.12
N VAL A 168 -7.22 8.85 -2.86
CA VAL A 168 -7.62 7.53 -2.36
C VAL A 168 -8.85 7.02 -3.10
N GLU A 169 -9.85 7.86 -3.36
CA GLU A 169 -11.05 7.48 -4.11
C GLU A 169 -10.70 7.11 -5.55
N ASN A 170 -9.84 7.89 -6.21
CA ASN A 170 -9.33 7.57 -7.54
C ASN A 170 -8.57 6.22 -7.57
N LEU A 171 -7.76 5.94 -6.56
CA LEU A 171 -7.06 4.66 -6.42
C LEU A 171 -8.04 3.49 -6.23
N ARG A 172 -9.06 3.65 -5.39
CA ARG A 172 -10.12 2.65 -5.18
C ARG A 172 -10.91 2.37 -6.46
N ASN A 173 -11.21 3.41 -7.22
CA ASN A 173 -11.89 3.32 -8.51
C ASN A 173 -11.04 2.56 -9.54
N ALA A 174 -9.75 2.89 -9.67
CA ALA A 174 -8.83 2.17 -10.56
C ALA A 174 -8.70 0.68 -10.19
N LEU A 175 -8.79 0.36 -8.90
CA LEU A 175 -8.76 -1.01 -8.38
C LEU A 175 -10.13 -1.71 -8.38
N ARG A 176 -11.21 -1.02 -8.79
CA ARG A 176 -12.60 -1.51 -8.84
C ARG A 176 -13.05 -2.14 -7.52
N MET A 177 -12.78 -1.47 -6.42
CA MET A 177 -13.05 -2.02 -5.08
C MET A 177 -14.51 -1.96 -4.65
N ASP A 178 -15.32 -1.13 -5.32
CA ASP A 178 -16.75 -0.95 -5.06
C ASP A 178 -17.66 -1.77 -5.99
N GLU A 179 -17.08 -2.62 -6.85
CA GLU A 179 -17.76 -3.61 -7.70
C GLU A 179 -17.83 -5.02 -7.07
#